data_AF-A0A1V4XBT4-F1
#
_entry.id   AF-A0A1V4XBT4-F1
#
_cell.length_a   1.000
_cell.length_b   1.000
_cell.length_c   1.000
_cell.angle_alpha   90.00
_cell.angle_beta   90.00
_cell.angle_gamma   90.00
#
_symmetry.space_group_name_H-M   'P 1'
#
loop_
_entity.id
_entity.type
_entity.pdbx_description
1 polymer ?
#
loop_
_entity_poly.entity_id
_entity_poly.type
_entity_poly.pdbx_seq_one_letter_code
_entity_poly.pdbx_strand_id
1 'polypeptide(L)'
;MSGFVRKNRIQNQTIRIYNDIMNTRIMAMNTNRMHFVEFGLAGNQYRVVEDTDGNNANNAGASDTVRLARTAMVPFTYANIDPGMEAIEIQAGAFTNNLVTFDSRGIATGLLNVSGGAICIPSANLRPNTNCILVTPTRIRIGKYSGAAGGCSAAACN
;
A
#
# COMPACT_ATOMS: atom_id res chain seq x y z
N MET A 1 -4.93 -20.67 -15.72
CA MET A 1 -5.81 -19.53 -15.39
C MET A 1 -5.72 -18.49 -16.50
N SER A 2 -6.83 -17.97 -17.04
CA SER A 2 -6.81 -16.97 -18.13
C SER A 2 -6.18 -15.64 -17.68
N GLY A 3 -5.41 -14.99 -18.57
CA GLY A 3 -4.79 -13.69 -18.30
C GLY A 3 -5.79 -12.60 -17.90
N PHE A 4 -7.01 -12.67 -18.43
CA PHE A 4 -8.10 -11.75 -18.06
C PHE A 4 -8.48 -11.84 -16.57
N VAL A 5 -8.55 -13.05 -16.03
CA VAL A 5 -8.88 -13.29 -14.61
C VAL A 5 -7.78 -12.72 -13.72
N ARG A 6 -6.51 -12.91 -14.08
CA ARG A 6 -5.37 -12.36 -13.34
C ARG A 6 -5.36 -10.83 -13.35
N LYS A 7 -5.58 -10.21 -14.51
CA LYS A 7 -5.70 -8.76 -14.66
C LYS A 7 -6.79 -8.16 -13.75
N ASN A 8 -7.98 -8.76 -13.75
CA ASN A 8 -9.07 -8.30 -12.88
C ASN A 8 -8.75 -8.47 -11.39
N ARG A 9 -8.02 -9.53 -11.00
CA ARG A 9 -7.60 -9.72 -9.61
C ARG A 9 -6.64 -8.63 -9.15
N ILE A 10 -5.61 -8.32 -9.95
CA ILE A 10 -4.65 -7.26 -9.64
C ILE A 10 -5.35 -5.91 -9.50
N GLN A 11 -6.29 -5.60 -10.40
CA GLN A 11 -7.08 -4.37 -10.33
C GLN A 11 -7.93 -4.31 -9.06
N ASN A 12 -8.69 -5.36 -8.76
CA ASN A 12 -9.51 -5.43 -7.56
C ASN A 12 -8.67 -5.31 -6.28
N GLN A 13 -7.48 -5.91 -6.27
CA GLN A 13 -6.55 -5.81 -5.16
C GLN A 13 -6.02 -4.38 -4.99
N THR A 14 -5.58 -3.75 -6.07
CA THR A 14 -5.09 -2.36 -6.05
C THR A 14 -6.17 -1.41 -5.54
N ILE A 15 -7.42 -1.60 -5.98
CA ILE A 15 -8.57 -0.82 -5.50
C ILE A 15 -8.83 -1.05 -4.00
N ARG A 16 -8.71 -2.29 -3.51
CA ARG A 16 -8.86 -2.60 -2.09
C ARG A 16 -7.79 -1.93 -1.23
N ILE A 17 -6.52 -2.02 -1.64
CA ILE A 17 -5.42 -1.36 -0.93
C ILE A 17 -5.64 0.15 -0.94
N TYR A 18 -6.01 0.74 -2.08
CA TYR A 18 -6.32 2.16 -2.17
C TYR A 18 -7.45 2.59 -1.23
N ASN A 19 -8.54 1.81 -1.18
CA ASN A 19 -9.65 2.09 -0.27
C ASN A 19 -9.22 1.97 1.20
N ASP A 20 -8.41 0.97 1.54
CA ASP A 20 -7.89 0.82 2.90
C ASP A 20 -6.99 2.02 3.28
N ILE A 21 -6.10 2.47 2.40
CA ILE A 21 -5.26 3.66 2.63
C ILE A 21 -6.13 4.93 2.76
N MET A 22 -7.12 5.14 1.89
CA MET A 22 -8.02 6.28 1.96
C MET A 22 -8.87 6.26 3.24
N ASN A 23 -9.37 5.10 3.63
CA ASN A 23 -10.08 4.94 4.90
C ASN A 23 -9.16 5.24 6.08
N THR A 24 -7.89 4.81 6.03
CA THR A 24 -6.90 5.11 7.06
C THR A 24 -6.67 6.61 7.21
N ARG A 25 -6.56 7.34 6.09
CA ARG A 25 -6.48 8.80 6.07
C ARG A 25 -7.70 9.45 6.72
N ILE A 26 -8.90 8.96 6.42
CA ILE A 26 -10.16 9.47 7.01
C ILE A 26 -10.22 9.15 8.51
N MET A 27 -9.80 7.95 8.92
CA MET A 27 -9.76 7.57 10.33
C MET A 27 -8.80 8.46 11.12
N ALA A 28 -7.62 8.78 10.57
CA ALA A 28 -6.68 9.70 11.20
C ALA A 28 -7.29 11.10 11.46
N MET A 29 -8.05 11.61 10.48
CA MET A 29 -8.76 12.89 10.64
C MET A 29 -9.91 12.79 11.63
N ASN A 30 -10.64 11.67 11.67
CA ASN A 30 -11.81 11.51 12.53
C ASN A 30 -11.44 11.29 14.00
N THR A 31 -10.39 10.52 14.30
CA THR A 31 -9.97 10.28 15.68
C THR A 31 -8.93 11.28 16.18
N ASN A 32 -8.51 12.22 15.32
CA ASN A 32 -7.48 13.23 15.59
C ASN A 32 -6.16 12.59 16.10
N ARG A 33 -5.79 11.44 15.51
CA ARG A 33 -4.63 10.62 15.89
C ARG A 33 -3.89 10.16 14.65
N MET A 34 -2.60 9.87 14.82
CA MET A 34 -1.83 9.32 13.72
C MET A 34 -2.24 7.88 13.42
N HIS A 35 -2.18 7.54 12.14
CA HIS A 35 -2.40 6.18 11.68
C HIS A 35 -1.27 5.76 10.75
N PHE A 36 -0.94 4.48 10.81
CA PHE A 36 0.13 3.88 10.04
C PHE A 36 -0.44 2.74 9.19
N VAL A 37 -0.13 2.74 7.90
CA VAL A 37 -0.31 1.56 7.04
C VAL A 37 1.07 0.92 6.86
N GLU A 38 1.24 -0.25 7.44
CA GLU A 38 2.49 -1.00 7.42
C GLU A 38 2.47 -2.08 6.35
N PHE A 39 3.43 -1.99 5.45
CA PHE A 39 3.63 -2.92 4.34
C PHE A 39 4.95 -3.68 4.52
N GLY A 40 5.11 -4.80 3.81
CA GLY A 40 6.34 -5.61 3.88
C GLY A 40 6.35 -6.62 5.03
N LEU A 41 5.19 -6.90 5.63
CA LEU A 41 5.04 -7.99 6.58
C LEU A 41 5.19 -9.36 5.88
N ALA A 42 5.52 -10.39 6.67
CA ALA A 42 5.72 -11.75 6.18
C ALA A 42 4.53 -12.22 5.30
N GLY A 43 4.83 -12.83 4.15
CA GLY A 43 3.80 -13.30 3.22
C GLY A 43 3.09 -12.19 2.44
N ASN A 44 3.74 -11.05 2.23
CA ASN A 44 3.19 -9.92 1.46
C ASN A 44 1.91 -9.33 2.09
N GLN A 45 1.90 -9.30 3.42
CA GLN A 45 0.81 -8.78 4.22
C GLN A 45 0.96 -7.27 4.45
N TYR A 46 -0.16 -6.64 4.80
CA TYR A 46 -0.17 -5.28 5.31
C TYR A 46 -1.21 -5.12 6.42
N ARG A 47 -0.99 -4.14 7.29
CA ARG A 47 -1.90 -3.81 8.39
C ARG A 47 -2.04 -2.30 8.56
N VAL A 48 -3.12 -1.90 9.20
CA VAL A 48 -3.39 -0.54 9.64
C VAL A 48 -3.33 -0.51 11.16
N VAL A 49 -2.53 0.40 11.67
CA VAL A 49 -2.29 0.64 13.10
C VAL A 49 -2.72 2.06 13.44
N GLU A 50 -3.44 2.23 14.54
CA GLU A 50 -3.74 3.54 15.12
C GLU A 50 -2.80 3.81 16.30
N ASP A 51 -2.25 5.02 16.33
CA ASP A 51 -1.51 5.57 17.46
C ASP A 51 -2.45 5.81 18.66
N THR A 52 -2.48 4.86 19.59
CA THR A 52 -3.35 4.97 20.77
C THR A 52 -2.67 5.60 21.98
N ASP A 53 -1.35 5.57 22.05
CA ASP A 53 -0.56 6.12 23.16
C ASP A 53 -0.12 7.58 22.94
N GLY A 54 -0.26 8.11 21.71
CA GLY A 54 0.04 9.49 21.33
C GLY A 54 1.53 9.78 21.20
N ASN A 55 2.38 8.75 21.14
CA ASN A 55 3.83 8.90 21.09
C ASN A 55 4.37 9.23 19.68
N ASN A 56 3.48 9.26 18.69
CA ASN A 56 3.77 9.49 17.29
C ASN A 56 4.67 8.46 16.60
N ALA A 57 4.71 7.24 17.11
CA ALA A 57 5.48 6.12 16.60
C ALA A 57 4.57 4.90 16.39
N ASN A 58 4.98 4.00 15.51
CA ASN A 58 4.26 2.74 15.30
C ASN A 58 4.72 1.71 16.34
N ASN A 59 3.89 1.49 17.37
CA ASN A 59 4.09 0.56 18.48
C ASN A 59 3.07 -0.59 18.43
N ALA A 60 2.89 -1.16 17.23
CA ALA A 60 1.87 -2.16 16.96
C ALA A 60 1.82 -3.30 17.99
N GLY A 61 0.69 -3.43 18.70
CA GLY A 61 0.39 -4.55 19.60
C GLY A 61 0.96 -4.43 21.02
N ALA A 62 1.81 -3.43 21.31
CA ALA A 62 2.31 -3.16 22.67
C ALA A 62 1.63 -1.92 23.30
N SER A 63 1.37 -0.89 22.48
CA SER A 63 0.74 0.36 22.92
C SER A 63 -0.23 0.94 21.88
N ASP A 64 -0.16 0.43 20.65
CA ASP A 64 -1.04 0.79 19.54
C ASP A 64 -2.05 -0.29 19.16
N THR A 65 -3.20 0.17 18.66
CA THR A 65 -4.30 -0.71 18.27
C THR A 65 -4.23 -1.04 16.78
N VAL A 66 -4.20 -2.32 16.44
CA VAL A 66 -4.33 -2.78 15.06
C VAL A 66 -5.79 -2.69 14.64
N ARG A 67 -6.12 -1.73 13.77
CA ARG A 67 -7.49 -1.49 13.27
C ARG A 67 -7.87 -2.39 12.13
N LEU A 68 -6.91 -2.79 11.31
CA LEU A 68 -7.10 -3.69 10.19
C LEU A 68 -5.86 -4.53 10.01
N ALA A 69 -6.00 -5.85 9.97
CA ALA A 69 -4.93 -6.74 9.55
C ALA A 69 -5.41 -7.53 8.33
N ARG A 70 -4.75 -7.32 7.19
CA ARG A 70 -5.01 -8.13 5.99
C ARG A 70 -4.04 -9.30 6.03
N THR A 71 -4.45 -10.35 6.74
CA THR A 71 -3.63 -11.52 7.04
C THR A 71 -3.63 -12.60 5.95
N ALA A 72 -4.21 -12.34 4.77
CA ALA A 72 -4.40 -13.39 3.78
C ALA A 72 -3.35 -13.37 2.66
N MET A 73 -2.66 -14.51 2.49
CA MET A 73 -2.05 -14.96 1.23
C MET A 73 -3.13 -15.21 0.14
N VAL A 74 -4.14 -14.35 -0.09
CA VAL A 74 -5.11 -14.56 -1.18
C VAL A 74 -5.65 -13.21 -1.69
N PRO A 75 -5.51 -12.88 -2.98
CA PRO A 75 -5.41 -13.80 -4.11
C PRO A 75 -4.00 -13.91 -4.70
N PHE A 76 -2.96 -14.13 -3.89
CA PHE A 76 -1.69 -14.66 -4.42
C PHE A 76 -1.86 -16.16 -4.58
N THR A 77 -1.86 -16.66 -5.81
CA THR A 77 -2.01 -18.08 -6.21
C THR A 77 -3.44 -18.65 -6.22
N TYR A 78 -4.07 -18.58 -7.40
CA TYR A 78 -4.54 -19.84 -7.98
C TYR A 78 -3.72 -20.03 -9.25
N ALA A 79 -3.21 -21.25 -9.45
CA ALA A 79 -2.32 -21.68 -10.52
C ALA A 79 -0.85 -21.28 -10.33
N ASN A 80 -0.02 -22.28 -9.98
CA ASN A 80 1.24 -22.69 -10.64
C ASN A 80 2.13 -21.59 -11.26
N ILE A 81 2.16 -20.40 -10.69
CA ILE A 81 2.94 -19.25 -11.18
C ILE A 81 3.68 -18.70 -9.97
N ASP A 82 4.96 -18.45 -10.15
CA ASP A 82 5.84 -17.91 -9.12
C ASP A 82 5.23 -16.62 -8.53
N PRO A 83 4.93 -16.59 -7.21
CA PRO A 83 4.38 -15.43 -6.51
C PRO A 83 5.22 -14.16 -6.66
N GLY A 84 6.50 -14.28 -7.03
CA GLY A 84 7.43 -13.15 -7.12
C GLY A 84 7.04 -12.06 -8.11
N MET A 85 6.17 -12.34 -9.09
CA MET A 85 5.85 -11.39 -10.18
C MET A 85 4.53 -10.62 -10.00
N GLU A 86 3.80 -10.83 -8.90
CA GLU A 86 2.51 -10.15 -8.61
C GLU A 86 2.43 -9.71 -7.13
N ALA A 87 3.56 -9.54 -6.45
CA ALA A 87 3.62 -9.10 -5.06
C ALA A 87 3.32 -7.59 -4.91
N ILE A 88 3.05 -7.14 -3.68
CA ILE A 88 2.94 -5.70 -3.39
C ILE A 88 4.36 -5.22 -3.25
N GLU A 89 4.76 -4.33 -4.16
CA GLU A 89 6.04 -3.66 -4.11
C GLU A 89 5.84 -2.23 -3.61
N ILE A 90 6.74 -1.80 -2.75
CA ILE A 90 6.82 -0.42 -2.30
C ILE A 90 8.05 0.18 -2.95
N GLN A 91 7.93 1.42 -3.42
CA GLN A 91 9.11 2.14 -3.90
C GLN A 91 10.17 2.20 -2.80
N ALA A 92 11.37 1.70 -3.12
CA ALA A 92 12.50 1.72 -2.21
C ALA A 92 12.81 3.15 -1.77
N GLY A 93 12.93 3.36 -0.46
CA GLY A 93 13.22 4.68 0.12
C GLY A 93 12.12 5.72 -0.10
N ALA A 94 10.88 5.33 -0.43
CA ALA A 94 9.77 6.27 -0.53
C ALA A 94 9.13 6.61 0.83
N PHE A 95 9.13 5.66 1.75
CA PHE A 95 8.48 5.76 3.05
C PHE A 95 9.45 5.40 4.16
N THR A 96 9.39 6.11 5.28
CA THR A 96 10.11 5.74 6.50
C THR A 96 9.61 4.38 6.98
N ASN A 97 10.52 3.41 7.12
CA ASN A 97 10.22 2.04 7.58
C ASN A 97 9.08 1.32 6.81
N ASN A 98 8.87 1.64 5.52
CA ASN A 98 7.75 1.09 4.73
C ASN A 98 6.35 1.42 5.29
N LEU A 99 6.24 2.52 6.04
CA LEU A 99 5.00 2.98 6.65
C LEU A 99 4.41 4.15 5.86
N VAL A 100 3.17 3.98 5.37
CA VAL A 100 2.37 5.13 4.95
C VAL A 100 1.74 5.72 6.20
N THR A 101 2.25 6.85 6.68
CA THR A 101 1.76 7.50 7.89
C THR A 101 0.84 8.65 7.53
N PHE A 102 -0.27 8.80 8.26
CA PHE A 102 -1.14 9.97 8.17
C PHE A 102 -1.18 10.68 9.51
N ASP A 103 -1.01 12.00 9.49
CA ASP A 103 -1.25 12.84 10.66
C ASP A 103 -2.75 13.08 10.87
N SER A 104 -3.10 13.73 11.98
CA SER A 104 -4.48 14.07 12.31
C SER A 104 -5.16 15.05 11.36
N ARG A 105 -4.40 15.69 10.46
CA ARG A 105 -4.92 16.55 9.38
C ARG A 105 -5.11 15.76 8.08
N GLY A 106 -4.83 14.46 8.09
CA GLY A 106 -4.88 13.60 6.92
C GLY A 106 -3.77 13.91 5.91
N ILE A 107 -2.66 14.49 6.34
CA ILE A 107 -1.46 14.68 5.52
C ILE A 107 -0.60 13.42 5.65
N ALA A 108 -0.15 12.89 4.51
CA ALA A 108 0.81 11.79 4.52
C ALA A 108 2.16 12.28 5.05
N THR A 109 2.51 11.87 6.27
CA THR A 109 3.80 12.13 6.92
C THR A 109 4.69 10.90 6.76
N GLY A 110 6.01 11.03 6.83
CA GLY A 110 6.92 9.88 6.59
C GLY A 110 7.19 9.55 5.11
N LEU A 111 6.81 10.43 4.18
CA LEU A 111 7.31 10.43 2.81
C LEU A 111 8.76 10.94 2.80
N LEU A 112 9.69 10.15 2.24
CA LEU A 112 11.10 10.51 2.11
C LEU A 112 11.41 11.26 0.80
N ASN A 113 10.41 11.38 -0.08
CA ASN A 113 10.53 12.08 -1.35
C ASN A 113 9.36 13.07 -1.55
N VAL A 114 9.68 14.29 -2.00
CA VAL A 114 8.70 15.35 -2.29
C VAL A 114 7.70 14.98 -3.39
N SER A 115 8.09 14.13 -4.34
CA SER A 115 7.21 13.61 -5.38
C SER A 115 6.23 12.55 -4.87
N GLY A 116 6.36 12.14 -3.60
CA GLY A 116 5.55 11.09 -2.99
C GLY A 116 6.19 9.70 -3.09
N GLY A 117 5.40 8.70 -2.70
CA GLY A 117 5.79 7.29 -2.71
C GLY A 117 4.81 6.43 -3.48
N ALA A 118 5.32 5.48 -4.25
CA ALA A 118 4.50 4.52 -4.97
C ALA A 118 4.38 3.17 -4.25
N ILE A 119 3.21 2.57 -4.40
CA ILE A 119 2.90 1.18 -4.07
C ILE A 119 2.41 0.54 -5.37
N CYS A 120 3.03 -0.55 -5.80
CA CYS A 120 2.80 -1.16 -7.09
C CYS A 120 2.49 -2.64 -6.95
N ILE A 121 1.73 -3.17 -7.89
CA ILE A 121 1.62 -4.62 -8.11
C ILE A 121 2.11 -4.85 -9.54
N PRO A 122 3.42 -5.09 -9.74
CA PRO A 122 3.96 -5.29 -11.07
C PRO A 122 3.33 -6.52 -11.70
N SER A 123 3.21 -6.50 -13.02
CA SER A 123 2.74 -7.65 -13.81
C SER A 123 3.08 -7.40 -15.28
N ALA A 124 4.38 -7.52 -15.60
CA ALA A 124 4.96 -7.16 -16.88
C ALA A 124 4.20 -7.75 -18.09
N ASN A 125 3.67 -8.97 -17.93
CA ASN A 125 3.00 -9.73 -19.00
C ASN A 125 1.48 -9.50 -19.09
N LEU A 126 0.84 -8.92 -18.06
CA LEU A 126 -0.63 -8.78 -18.00
C LEU A 126 -1.09 -7.34 -18.22
N ARG A 127 -0.24 -6.36 -17.89
CA ARG A 127 -0.51 -4.92 -18.07
C ARG A 127 -1.95 -4.52 -17.67
N PRO A 128 -2.33 -4.69 -16.39
CA PRO A 128 -3.59 -4.19 -15.86
C PRO A 128 -3.72 -2.68 -16.06
N ASN A 129 -4.96 -2.17 -16.09
CA ASN A 129 -5.17 -0.72 -16.23
C ASN A 129 -4.98 0.02 -14.90
N THR A 130 -4.97 -0.72 -13.78
CA THR A 130 -4.85 -0.17 -12.44
C THR A 130 -4.03 -1.13 -11.61
N ASN A 131 -2.80 -0.75 -11.28
CA ASN A 131 -1.86 -1.56 -10.51
C ASN A 131 -0.76 -0.75 -9.81
N CYS A 132 -0.96 0.55 -9.66
CA CYS A 132 -0.17 1.35 -8.75
C CYS A 132 -1.03 2.36 -8.00
N ILE A 133 -0.49 2.78 -6.86
CA ILE A 133 -1.02 3.79 -5.97
C ILE A 133 0.11 4.77 -5.71
N LEU A 134 -0.10 6.04 -6.02
CA LEU A 134 0.82 7.13 -5.70
C LEU A 134 0.28 7.87 -4.48
N VAL A 135 1.07 7.88 -3.41
CA VAL A 135 0.80 8.64 -2.19
C VAL A 135 1.66 9.88 -2.18
N THR A 136 1.04 11.06 -2.23
CA THR A 136 1.69 12.35 -1.99
C THR A 136 1.16 12.95 -0.68
N PRO A 137 1.79 14.02 -0.13
CA PRO A 137 1.40 14.57 1.17
C PRO A 137 -0.10 14.88 1.27
N THR A 138 -0.70 15.40 0.20
CA THR A 138 -2.10 15.85 0.20
C THR A 138 -3.04 15.00 -0.66
N ARG A 139 -2.51 14.12 -1.52
CA ARG A 139 -3.31 13.39 -2.51
C ARG A 139 -2.85 11.96 -2.66
N ILE A 140 -3.81 11.07 -2.81
CA ILE A 140 -3.58 9.66 -3.13
C ILE A 140 -4.26 9.38 -4.46
N ARG A 141 -3.55 8.77 -5.39
CA ARG A 141 -4.06 8.47 -6.74
C ARG A 141 -3.82 7.00 -7.06
N ILE A 142 -4.73 6.41 -7.81
CA ILE A 142 -4.52 5.11 -8.46
C ILE A 142 -4.17 5.32 -9.92
N GLY A 143 -3.34 4.43 -10.45
CA GLY A 143 -2.89 4.52 -11.82
C GLY A 143 -2.43 3.17 -12.37
N LYS A 144 -1.92 3.24 -13.58
CA LYS A 144 -1.23 2.17 -14.28
C LYS A 144 0.28 2.30 -14.05
N TYR A 145 0.87 1.22 -13.57
CA TYR A 145 2.31 1.06 -13.49
C TYR A 145 2.86 0.64 -14.86
N SER A 146 3.85 1.38 -15.36
CA SER A 146 4.52 1.10 -16.63
C SER A 146 5.88 0.42 -16.48
N GLY A 147 6.40 0.25 -15.26
CA GLY A 147 7.72 -0.34 -15.00
C GLY A 147 7.73 -1.87 -14.92
N ALA A 148 8.91 -2.41 -14.63
CA ALA A 148 9.16 -3.84 -14.40
C ALA A 148 9.01 -4.22 -12.92
N ALA A 149 8.93 -5.51 -12.62
CA ALA A 149 9.02 -6.01 -11.25
C ALA A 149 10.37 -5.64 -10.61
N GLY A 150 10.40 -5.44 -9.30
CA GLY A 150 11.56 -4.99 -8.53
C GLY A 150 11.91 -3.51 -8.69
N GLY A 151 11.03 -2.72 -9.32
CA GLY A 151 11.32 -1.34 -9.75
C GLY A 151 10.23 -0.33 -9.43
N CYS A 152 9.32 -0.63 -8.48
CA CYS A 152 8.20 0.26 -8.14
C CYS A 152 8.71 1.70 -7.91
N SER A 153 8.10 2.66 -8.62
CA SER A 153 8.51 4.06 -8.60
C SER A 153 7.35 4.98 -8.92
N ALA A 154 7.33 6.14 -8.26
CA ALA A 154 6.34 7.19 -8.46
C ALA A 154 6.29 7.69 -9.90
N ALA A 155 7.45 7.82 -10.58
CA ALA A 155 7.53 8.28 -11.96
C ALA A 155 6.87 7.31 -12.96
N ALA A 156 6.81 6.02 -12.64
CA ALA A 156 6.21 5.00 -13.49
C ALA A 156 4.74 4.72 -13.16
N CYS A 157 4.13 5.46 -12.21
CA CYS A 157 2.73 5.35 -11.85
C CYS A 157 1.90 6.49 -12.45
N ASN A 158 1.06 6.18 -13.44
CA ASN A 158 0.29 7.18 -14.21
C ASN A 158 -1.21 6.98 -14.11
#